data_AF-A0A291GJ75-F1
#
_entry.id   AF-A0A291GJ75-F1
#
_cell.length_a   1.000
_cell.length_b   1.000
_cell.length_c   1.000
_cell.angle_alpha   90.00
_cell.angle_beta   90.00
_cell.angle_gamma   90.00
#
_symmetry.space_group_name_H-M   'P 1'
#
loop_
_entity.id
_entity.type
_entity.pdbx_description
1 polymer ?
#
loop_
_entity_poly.entity_id
_entity_poly.type
_entity_poly.pdbx_seq_one_letter_code
_entity_poly.pdbx_strand_id
1 'polypeptide(L)'
;MDFFLPGVSGRGRPQDHPLLDALRGQTVVHTQVASRGTRTVTARGWVLRSRIQELEGPSIADGGARAVGLRDPRVVGASVQHAEMLEGLLTLSLRSAQGPLRLTTVPRWRLEGPRRALLQVEEKGELSERPPGPPLYATPEALAEHAASSRSGIEERLLALGRRQWLHPGDVVRVLENAGALDAAEFERRGPLLLARLLARGEIRAGFVTAGRFTAWDLPPADVVEHIGATWAAIGGRTPGPDMIAWFELTEAGRAAVGSRGVRAAAPGMSGYDSPGVVGGSR
;
A
#
# COMPACT_ATOMS: atom_id res chain seq x y z
N MET A 1 56.75 -18.09 -23.17
CA MET A 1 56.14 -18.98 -22.16
C MET A 1 55.95 -18.09 -20.94
N ASP A 2 54.88 -17.29 -20.99
CA ASP A 2 54.65 -16.21 -20.03
C ASP A 2 53.48 -16.59 -19.12
N PHE A 3 53.75 -16.57 -17.83
CA PHE A 3 52.81 -16.89 -16.77
C PHE A 3 51.76 -15.78 -16.65
N PHE A 4 50.52 -16.11 -16.98
CA PHE A 4 49.36 -15.33 -16.55
C PHE A 4 49.10 -15.60 -15.05
N LEU A 5 49.26 -14.57 -14.22
CA LEU A 5 48.73 -14.54 -12.87
C LEU A 5 47.25 -14.09 -12.94
N PRO A 6 46.28 -14.92 -12.51
CA PRO A 6 44.90 -14.49 -12.36
C PRO A 6 44.75 -13.86 -10.97
N GLY A 7 44.61 -12.54 -10.89
CA GLY A 7 44.49 -11.92 -9.58
C GLY A 7 44.52 -10.40 -9.51
N VAL A 8 43.76 -9.69 -10.35
CA VAL A 8 43.23 -8.36 -10.01
C VAL A 8 41.92 -8.15 -10.77
N SER A 9 40.83 -8.76 -10.30
CA SER A 9 39.49 -8.37 -10.75
C SER A 9 39.20 -6.98 -10.19
N GLY A 10 38.89 -6.04 -11.09
CA GLY A 10 38.89 -4.60 -10.81
C GLY A 10 37.98 -4.16 -9.66
N ARG A 11 38.42 -3.10 -8.98
CA ARG A 11 37.60 -2.27 -8.08
C ARG A 11 36.31 -1.90 -8.80
N GLY A 12 35.18 -2.29 -8.22
CA GLY A 12 33.89 -2.39 -8.91
C GLY A 12 33.34 -1.05 -9.39
N ARG A 13 32.73 -1.04 -10.58
CA ARG A 13 31.81 0.03 -10.99
C ARG A 13 30.44 -0.24 -10.34
N PRO A 14 29.65 0.79 -10.02
CA PRO A 14 28.25 0.61 -9.67
C PRO A 14 27.55 -0.25 -10.73
N GLN A 15 26.82 -1.26 -10.29
CA GLN A 15 26.02 -2.11 -11.14
C GLN A 15 24.59 -1.57 -11.21
N ASP A 16 24.21 -1.11 -12.39
CA ASP A 16 22.82 -0.80 -12.70
C ASP A 16 22.02 -2.11 -12.87
N HIS A 17 20.77 -2.10 -12.42
CA HIS A 17 19.88 -3.26 -12.51
C HIS A 17 18.45 -2.81 -12.85
N PRO A 18 17.75 -3.44 -13.82
CA PRO A 18 16.40 -3.01 -14.22
C PRO A 18 15.39 -2.92 -13.07
N LEU A 19 15.48 -3.85 -12.10
CA LEU A 19 14.62 -3.81 -10.89
C LEU A 19 14.98 -2.67 -9.91
N LEU A 20 16.22 -2.17 -9.92
CA LEU A 20 16.60 -0.98 -9.16
C LEU A 20 16.13 0.29 -9.87
N ASP A 21 16.23 0.34 -11.20
CA ASP A 21 15.70 1.45 -12.00
C ASP A 21 14.20 1.63 -11.82
N ALA A 22 13.47 0.52 -11.60
CA ALA A 22 12.05 0.58 -11.30
C ALA A 22 11.72 1.43 -10.06
N LEU A 23 12.65 1.55 -9.09
CA LEU A 23 12.48 2.37 -7.88
C LEU A 23 12.55 3.87 -8.16
N ARG A 24 13.16 4.28 -9.26
CA ARG A 24 13.37 5.69 -9.59
C ARG A 24 12.05 6.46 -9.67
N GLY A 25 12.01 7.63 -9.03
CA GLY A 25 10.84 8.50 -8.93
C GLY A 25 9.79 8.03 -7.93
N GLN A 26 9.92 6.85 -7.33
CA GLN A 26 8.96 6.38 -6.34
C GLN A 26 9.18 7.05 -4.99
N THR A 27 8.08 7.31 -4.28
CA THR A 27 8.11 7.84 -2.91
C THR A 27 8.10 6.70 -1.91
N VAL A 28 8.87 6.81 -0.82
CA VAL A 28 8.76 5.90 0.32
C VAL A 28 7.49 6.24 1.10
N VAL A 29 6.58 5.27 1.25
CA VAL A 29 5.29 5.47 1.92
C VAL A 29 5.23 4.83 3.31
N HIS A 30 6.12 3.88 3.58
CA HIS A 30 6.12 3.19 4.86
C HIS A 30 7.51 2.65 5.21
N THR A 31 7.87 2.70 6.49
CA THR A 31 9.01 1.98 7.05
C THR A 31 8.57 1.23 8.31
N GLN A 32 9.17 0.07 8.55
CA GLN A 32 8.86 -0.79 9.69
C GLN A 32 10.13 -1.43 10.22
N VAL A 33 10.21 -1.58 11.54
CA VAL A 33 11.25 -2.38 12.21
C VAL A 33 10.57 -3.55 12.90
N ALA A 34 11.07 -4.76 12.66
CA ALA A 34 10.62 -5.99 13.30
C ALA A 34 11.83 -6.81 13.77
N SER A 35 11.60 -7.89 14.51
CA SER A 35 12.67 -8.76 15.02
C SER A 35 13.62 -9.29 13.94
N ARG A 36 13.16 -9.35 12.69
CA ARG A 36 13.92 -9.84 11.53
C ARG A 36 14.62 -8.73 10.72
N GLY A 37 14.52 -7.47 11.13
CA GLY A 37 15.21 -6.35 10.52
C GLY A 37 14.29 -5.19 10.11
N THR A 38 14.78 -4.39 9.17
CA THR A 38 14.15 -3.17 8.69
C THR A 38 13.50 -3.39 7.33
N ARG A 39 12.32 -2.80 7.14
CA ARG A 39 11.55 -2.83 5.90
C ARG A 39 11.25 -1.40 5.45
N THR A 40 11.52 -1.11 4.19
CA THR A 40 11.14 0.16 3.53
C THR A 40 10.25 -0.15 2.34
N VAL A 41 9.15 0.58 2.21
CA VAL A 41 8.09 0.34 1.23
C VAL A 41 7.87 1.57 0.38
N THR A 42 7.81 1.39 -0.93
CA THR A 42 7.54 2.48 -1.88
C THR A 42 6.08 2.53 -2.31
N ALA A 43 5.68 3.66 -2.89
CA ALA A 43 4.32 3.92 -3.36
C ALA A 43 3.81 2.92 -4.42
N ARG A 44 4.70 2.25 -5.18
CA ARG A 44 4.31 1.21 -6.15
C ARG A 44 4.49 -0.21 -5.61
N GLY A 45 4.51 -0.38 -4.29
CA GLY A 45 4.53 -1.69 -3.65
C GLY A 45 5.87 -2.41 -3.69
N TRP A 46 6.98 -1.71 -3.88
CA TRP A 46 8.30 -2.31 -3.69
C TRP A 46 8.66 -2.34 -2.21
N VAL A 47 9.32 -3.42 -1.80
CA VAL A 47 9.68 -3.67 -0.42
C VAL A 47 11.16 -4.01 -0.35
N LEU A 48 11.95 -3.11 0.22
CA LEU A 48 13.34 -3.37 0.58
C LEU A 48 13.39 -3.93 2.01
N ARG A 49 13.84 -5.17 2.16
CA ARG A 49 14.08 -5.84 3.44
C ARG A 49 15.58 -6.01 3.65
N SER A 50 16.05 -5.69 4.84
CA SER A 50 17.42 -5.99 5.25
C SER A 50 17.51 -6.05 6.77
N ARG A 51 18.64 -6.49 7.31
CA ARG A 51 18.86 -6.51 8.76
C ARG A 51 18.80 -5.10 9.36
N ILE A 52 19.49 -4.16 8.72
CA ILE A 52 19.55 -2.75 9.11
C ILE A 52 19.58 -1.90 7.84
N GLN A 53 18.96 -0.73 7.91
CA GLN A 53 19.07 0.31 6.89
C GLN A 53 19.59 1.55 7.59
N GLU A 54 20.62 2.17 7.03
CA GLU A 54 21.26 3.34 7.60
C GLU A 54 21.04 4.54 6.69
N LEU A 55 20.96 5.71 7.30
CA LEU A 55 20.81 6.97 6.62
C LEU A 55 22.07 7.81 6.79
N GLU A 56 22.44 8.50 5.72
CA GLU A 56 23.46 9.53 5.69
C GLU A 56 22.90 10.77 5.00
N GLY A 57 23.33 11.95 5.43
CA GLY A 57 22.93 13.21 4.80
C GLY A 57 23.12 14.41 5.73
N PRO A 58 23.06 15.64 5.18
CA PRO A 58 23.30 16.87 5.93
C PRO A 58 22.30 17.11 7.06
N SER A 59 21.10 16.54 6.99
CA SER A 59 20.10 16.63 8.05
C SER A 59 20.32 15.65 9.20
N ILE A 60 21.28 14.73 9.07
CA ILE A 60 21.67 13.80 10.13
C ILE A 60 22.88 14.39 10.84
N ALA A 61 22.61 15.08 11.95
CA ALA A 61 23.64 15.67 12.80
C ALA A 61 24.69 14.63 13.20
N ASP A 62 25.94 15.05 13.39
CA ASP A 62 27.00 14.21 13.95
C ASP A 62 26.55 13.67 15.32
N GLY A 63 26.47 12.34 15.43
CA GLY A 63 25.95 11.63 16.61
C GLY A 63 24.45 11.30 16.59
N GLY A 64 23.71 11.71 15.55
CA GLY A 64 22.32 11.32 15.33
C GLY A 64 22.16 9.85 14.99
N ALA A 65 21.01 9.26 15.36
CA ALA A 65 20.70 7.86 15.05
C ALA A 65 20.64 7.64 13.53
N ARG A 66 21.58 6.88 12.97
CA ARG A 66 21.64 6.58 11.53
C ARG A 66 20.62 5.53 11.09
N ALA A 67 20.25 4.61 11.98
CA ALA A 67 19.32 3.54 11.66
C ALA A 67 17.93 4.08 11.30
N VAL A 68 17.31 3.51 10.27
CA VAL A 68 15.92 3.77 9.89
C VAL A 68 14.97 3.16 10.93
N GLY A 69 14.06 3.98 11.45
CA GLY A 69 13.06 3.58 12.43
C GLY A 69 11.70 3.16 11.85
N LEU A 70 10.77 2.83 12.75
CA LEU A 70 9.35 2.64 12.42
C LEU A 70 8.73 3.97 11.97
N ARG A 71 8.11 3.99 10.78
CA ARG A 71 7.49 5.19 10.19
C ARG A 71 8.41 6.42 10.26
N ASP A 72 9.66 6.21 9.90
CA ASP A 72 10.73 7.20 10.05
C ASP A 72 10.39 8.46 9.23
N PRO A 73 10.14 9.61 9.88
CA PRO A 73 9.70 10.82 9.20
C PRO A 73 10.77 11.43 8.30
N ARG A 74 12.03 10.98 8.41
CA ARG A 74 13.12 11.39 7.53
C ARG A 74 13.03 10.71 6.17
N VAL A 75 12.47 9.50 6.14
CA VAL A 75 12.40 8.65 4.93
C VAL A 75 11.01 8.66 4.32
N VAL A 76 9.95 8.61 5.14
CA VAL A 76 8.57 8.64 4.66
C VAL A 76 8.31 9.96 3.94
N GLY A 77 7.81 9.89 2.70
CA GLY A 77 7.64 11.03 1.81
C GLY A 77 8.87 11.36 0.97
N ALA A 78 10.02 10.72 1.20
CA ALA A 78 11.20 10.93 0.38
C ALA A 78 11.09 10.19 -0.97
N SER A 79 11.50 10.86 -2.05
CA SER A 79 11.47 10.31 -3.41
C SER A 79 12.83 9.73 -3.79
N VAL A 80 12.85 8.48 -4.26
CA VAL A 80 14.05 7.78 -4.75
C VAL A 80 14.50 8.43 -6.05
N GLN A 81 15.68 9.05 -6.05
CA GLN A 81 16.29 9.67 -7.22
C GLN A 81 17.16 8.69 -8.01
N HIS A 82 17.86 7.82 -7.29
CA HIS A 82 18.76 6.83 -7.88
C HIS A 82 18.91 5.62 -6.95
N ALA A 83 19.21 4.46 -7.52
CA ALA A 83 19.40 3.20 -6.81
C ALA A 83 20.56 2.46 -7.48
N GLU A 84 21.62 2.18 -6.74
CA GLU A 84 22.83 1.53 -7.24
C GLU A 84 23.31 0.45 -6.29
N MET A 85 23.99 -0.55 -6.85
CA MET A 85 24.63 -1.61 -6.09
C MET A 85 26.13 -1.62 -6.35
N LEU A 86 26.94 -1.67 -5.30
CA LEU A 86 28.39 -1.81 -5.40
C LEU A 86 28.86 -2.85 -4.38
N GLU A 87 29.49 -3.94 -4.86
CA GLU A 87 30.00 -5.02 -3.98
C GLU A 87 28.93 -5.57 -3.02
N GLY A 88 27.67 -5.63 -3.47
CA GLY A 88 26.53 -6.09 -2.69
C GLY A 88 25.96 -5.07 -1.69
N LEU A 89 26.61 -3.92 -1.48
CA LEU A 89 26.01 -2.77 -0.79
C LEU A 89 24.97 -2.12 -1.72
N LEU A 90 23.73 -1.99 -1.26
CA LEU A 90 22.70 -1.24 -1.96
C LEU A 90 22.65 0.19 -1.41
N THR A 91 22.68 1.17 -2.31
CA THR A 91 22.56 2.58 -2.00
C THR A 91 21.39 3.19 -2.74
N LEU A 92 20.47 3.83 -2.01
CA LEU A 92 19.38 4.62 -2.55
C LEU A 92 19.66 6.10 -2.27
N SER A 93 19.72 6.91 -3.32
CA SER A 93 19.73 8.37 -3.18
C SER A 93 18.29 8.87 -3.11
N LEU A 94 17.96 9.58 -2.04
CA LEU A 94 16.61 10.06 -1.74
C LEU A 94 16.57 11.60 -1.72
N ARG A 95 15.46 12.17 -2.17
CA ARG A 95 15.14 13.59 -1.98
C ARG A 95 14.00 13.69 -0.95
N SER A 96 14.29 14.26 0.22
CA SER A 96 13.31 14.51 1.28
C SER A 96 13.01 15.99 1.43
N ALA A 97 11.99 16.34 2.21
CA ALA A 97 11.71 17.73 2.58
C ALA A 97 12.85 18.38 3.40
N GLN A 98 13.68 17.56 4.06
CA GLN A 98 14.82 17.99 4.89
C GLN A 98 16.13 18.06 4.09
N GLY A 99 16.09 17.78 2.79
CA GLY A 99 17.26 17.75 1.92
C GLY A 99 17.58 16.35 1.37
N PRO A 100 18.72 16.20 0.66
CA PRO A 100 19.15 14.92 0.12
C PRO A 100 19.52 13.96 1.24
N LEU A 101 19.13 12.70 1.09
CA LEU A 101 19.49 11.60 1.99
C LEU A 101 20.05 10.44 1.18
N ARG A 102 20.91 9.65 1.79
CA ARG A 102 21.38 8.38 1.26
C ARG A 102 20.93 7.28 2.21
N LEU A 103 20.20 6.31 1.70
CA LEU A 103 19.83 5.10 2.43
C LEU A 103 20.73 3.97 1.96
N THR A 104 21.45 3.34 2.88
CA THR A 104 22.36 2.23 2.59
C THR A 104 21.90 0.96 3.29
N THR A 105 22.18 -0.18 2.65
CA THR A 105 22.07 -1.49 3.29
C THR A 105 23.18 -2.42 2.83
N VAL A 106 23.85 -3.03 3.80
CA VAL A 106 24.88 -4.06 3.59
C VAL A 106 24.28 -5.34 2.98
N PRO A 107 25.10 -6.22 2.36
CA PRO A 107 24.66 -7.52 1.82
C PRO A 107 23.79 -8.31 2.80
N ARG A 108 22.99 -9.25 2.28
CA ARG A 108 21.83 -9.87 2.95
C ARG A 108 20.59 -8.97 2.95
N TRP A 109 20.27 -8.43 1.78
CA TRP A 109 19.06 -7.66 1.52
C TRP A 109 18.22 -8.30 0.42
N ARG A 110 16.93 -8.00 0.46
CA ARG A 110 15.93 -8.50 -0.48
C ARG A 110 15.01 -7.37 -0.91
N LEU A 111 14.90 -7.16 -2.21
CA LEU A 111 13.97 -6.24 -2.84
C LEU A 111 12.85 -7.04 -3.51
N GLU A 112 11.67 -7.02 -2.91
CA GLU A 112 10.45 -7.65 -3.44
C GLU A 112 9.60 -6.59 -4.14
N GLY A 113 9.08 -6.87 -5.33
CA GLY A 113 8.25 -5.95 -6.09
C GLY A 113 6.91 -6.54 -6.52
N PRO A 114 6.09 -5.74 -7.22
CA PRO A 114 4.85 -6.21 -7.84
C PRO A 114 5.04 -7.45 -8.72
N ARG A 115 3.99 -8.23 -8.91
CA ARG A 115 4.00 -9.47 -9.72
C ARG A 115 5.12 -10.45 -9.32
N ARG A 116 5.45 -10.48 -8.02
CA ARG A 116 6.51 -11.32 -7.42
C ARG A 116 7.92 -11.06 -7.95
N ALA A 117 8.19 -9.87 -8.50
CA ALA A 117 9.55 -9.48 -8.84
C ALA A 117 10.46 -9.59 -7.61
N LEU A 118 11.69 -10.03 -7.82
CA LEU A 118 12.65 -10.26 -6.74
C LEU A 118 14.06 -9.89 -7.22
N LEU A 119 14.76 -9.11 -6.41
CA LEU A 119 16.20 -8.96 -6.46
C LEU A 119 16.74 -9.22 -5.07
N GLN A 120 17.72 -10.09 -4.91
CA GLN A 120 18.29 -10.36 -3.59
C GLN A 120 19.80 -10.53 -3.68
N VAL A 121 20.47 -10.06 -2.63
CA VAL A 121 21.91 -10.25 -2.43
C VAL A 121 22.09 -10.97 -1.10
N GLU A 122 22.71 -12.15 -1.16
CA GLU A 122 23.04 -12.94 0.03
C GLU A 122 24.27 -12.38 0.76
N GLU A 123 24.57 -12.91 1.94
CA GLU A 123 25.67 -12.43 2.80
C GLU A 123 27.05 -12.50 2.11
N LYS A 124 27.24 -13.47 1.21
CA LYS A 124 28.48 -13.64 0.42
C LYS A 124 28.52 -12.77 -0.85
N GLY A 125 27.52 -11.92 -1.06
CA GLY A 125 27.40 -11.08 -2.27
C GLY A 125 26.78 -11.79 -3.48
N GLU A 126 26.30 -13.02 -3.32
CA GLU A 126 25.63 -13.77 -4.39
C GLU A 126 24.31 -13.06 -4.76
N LEU A 127 24.21 -12.63 -6.02
CA LEU A 127 23.03 -11.97 -6.57
C LEU A 127 22.09 -13.02 -7.18
N SER A 128 20.80 -12.94 -6.84
CA SER A 128 19.76 -13.67 -7.55
C SER A 128 18.56 -12.78 -7.86
N GLU A 129 17.98 -13.01 -9.03
CA GLU A 129 16.90 -12.20 -9.57
C GLU A 129 15.74 -13.06 -10.06
N ARG A 130 14.55 -12.47 -10.03
CA ARG A 130 13.35 -12.94 -10.71
C ARG A 130 12.63 -11.72 -11.28
N PRO A 131 12.44 -11.62 -12.60
CA PRO A 131 11.68 -10.52 -13.19
C PRO A 131 10.21 -10.55 -12.75
N PRO A 132 9.45 -9.45 -12.96
CA PRO A 132 8.02 -9.41 -12.70
C PRO A 132 7.28 -10.47 -13.54
N GLY A 133 6.41 -11.24 -12.90
CA GLY A 133 5.57 -12.26 -13.54
C GLY A 133 4.24 -11.71 -14.06
N PRO A 134 3.21 -12.57 -14.22
CA PRO A 134 1.86 -12.15 -14.55
C PRO A 134 1.19 -11.38 -13.39
N PRO A 135 0.09 -10.63 -13.64
CA PRO A 135 -0.72 -10.01 -12.60
C PRO A 135 -1.17 -11.01 -11.53
N LEU A 136 -1.22 -10.57 -10.28
CA LEU A 136 -1.65 -11.41 -9.15
C LEU A 136 -3.05 -11.07 -8.67
N TYR A 137 -3.40 -9.78 -8.68
CA TYR A 137 -4.65 -9.25 -8.13
C TYR A 137 -5.63 -8.86 -9.24
N ALA A 138 -5.13 -8.64 -10.45
CA ALA A 138 -5.90 -8.21 -11.61
C ALA A 138 -5.81 -9.22 -12.77
N THR A 139 -5.93 -10.52 -12.48
CA THR A 139 -6.05 -11.50 -13.58
C THR A 139 -7.37 -11.25 -14.34
N PRO A 140 -7.43 -11.54 -15.65
CA PRO A 140 -8.65 -11.37 -16.43
C PRO A 140 -9.86 -12.07 -15.78
N GLU A 141 -9.66 -13.28 -15.26
CA GLU A 141 -10.70 -14.08 -14.60
C GLU A 141 -11.17 -13.42 -13.30
N ALA A 142 -10.24 -12.94 -12.47
CA ALA A 142 -10.58 -12.27 -11.21
C ALA A 142 -11.34 -10.96 -11.47
N LEU A 143 -10.92 -10.16 -12.47
CA LEU A 143 -11.61 -8.94 -12.84
C LEU A 143 -13.02 -9.21 -13.36
N ALA A 144 -13.21 -10.25 -14.16
CA ALA A 144 -14.52 -10.66 -14.65
C ALA A 144 -15.43 -11.11 -13.49
N GLU A 145 -14.92 -11.93 -12.56
CA GLU A 145 -15.64 -12.35 -11.37
C GLU A 145 -16.04 -11.14 -10.50
N HIS A 146 -15.11 -10.21 -10.31
CA HIS A 146 -15.34 -9.00 -9.53
C HIS A 146 -16.41 -8.11 -10.16
N ALA A 147 -16.36 -7.90 -11.47
CA ALA A 147 -17.36 -7.13 -12.21
C ALA A 147 -18.76 -7.78 -12.15
N ALA A 148 -18.84 -9.11 -12.16
CA ALA A 148 -20.11 -9.85 -12.08
C ALA A 148 -20.64 -10.00 -10.63
N SER A 149 -19.82 -9.72 -9.62
CA SER A 149 -20.19 -9.95 -8.22
C SER A 149 -21.27 -8.99 -7.71
N SER A 150 -22.12 -9.48 -6.82
CA SER A 150 -23.06 -8.62 -6.08
C SER A 150 -22.36 -7.86 -4.96
N ARG A 151 -22.87 -6.67 -4.64
CA ARG A 151 -22.40 -5.88 -3.49
C ARG A 151 -22.74 -6.58 -2.18
N SER A 152 -21.77 -6.61 -1.28
CA SER A 152 -21.94 -6.95 0.11
C SER A 152 -22.34 -5.73 0.95
N GLY A 153 -22.91 -5.96 2.15
CA GLY A 153 -23.22 -4.86 3.07
C GLY A 153 -22.01 -4.04 3.54
N ILE A 154 -20.79 -4.58 3.43
CA ILE A 154 -19.55 -3.84 3.70
C ILE A 154 -19.27 -2.85 2.56
N GLU A 155 -19.41 -3.28 1.31
CA GLU A 155 -19.26 -2.42 0.13
C GLU A 155 -20.32 -1.31 0.12
N GLU A 156 -21.56 -1.62 0.48
CA GLU A 156 -22.61 -0.61 0.62
C GLU A 156 -22.27 0.46 1.67
N ARG A 157 -21.71 0.05 2.82
CA ARG A 157 -21.24 1.00 3.84
C ARG A 157 -20.11 1.89 3.32
N LEU A 158 -19.18 1.34 2.54
CA LEU A 158 -18.11 2.13 1.91
C LEU A 158 -18.67 3.13 0.90
N LEU A 159 -19.58 2.70 0.03
CA LEU A 159 -20.22 3.60 -0.92
C LEU A 159 -21.03 4.70 -0.21
N ALA A 160 -21.71 4.37 0.89
CA ALA A 160 -22.42 5.36 1.70
C ALA A 160 -21.49 6.41 2.33
N LEU A 161 -20.30 6.01 2.79
CA LEU A 161 -19.26 6.95 3.22
C LEU A 161 -18.79 7.83 2.06
N GLY A 162 -18.55 7.24 0.89
CA GLY A 162 -18.07 7.91 -0.31
C GLY A 162 -19.00 9.01 -0.86
N ARG A 163 -20.26 9.06 -0.41
CA ARG A 163 -21.20 10.14 -0.75
C ARG A 163 -20.84 11.46 -0.09
N ARG A 164 -20.12 11.42 1.04
CA ARG A 164 -19.84 12.60 1.87
C ARG A 164 -18.39 13.03 1.82
N GLN A 165 -17.51 12.13 1.39
CA GLN A 165 -16.06 12.33 1.37
C GLN A 165 -15.44 11.47 0.26
N TRP A 166 -14.22 11.81 -0.16
CA TRP A 166 -13.39 10.85 -0.85
C TRP A 166 -12.97 9.74 0.11
N LEU A 167 -12.95 8.52 -0.40
CA LEU A 167 -12.53 7.36 0.36
C LEU A 167 -11.01 7.21 0.30
N HIS A 168 -10.44 6.57 1.31
CA HIS A 168 -9.05 6.13 1.31
C HIS A 168 -8.92 4.75 2.00
N PRO A 169 -7.77 4.06 1.90
CA PRO A 169 -7.58 2.73 2.48
C PRO A 169 -7.97 2.60 3.96
N GLY A 170 -7.75 3.65 4.75
CA GLY A 170 -8.15 3.70 6.17
C GLY A 170 -9.67 3.61 6.38
N ASP A 171 -10.49 4.09 5.44
CA ASP A 171 -11.94 3.89 5.49
C ASP A 171 -12.32 2.41 5.32
N VAL A 172 -11.61 1.70 4.43
CA VAL A 172 -11.80 0.26 4.22
C VAL A 172 -11.44 -0.52 5.47
N VAL A 173 -10.30 -0.19 6.10
CA VAL A 173 -9.89 -0.77 7.38
C VAL A 173 -10.97 -0.53 8.44
N ARG A 174 -11.43 0.72 8.60
CA ARG A 174 -12.48 1.08 9.58
C ARG A 174 -13.80 0.32 9.35
N VAL A 175 -14.25 0.16 8.10
CA VAL A 175 -15.48 -0.58 7.80
C VAL A 175 -15.31 -2.08 8.04
N LEU A 176 -14.12 -2.64 7.79
CA LEU A 176 -13.78 -4.02 8.12
C LEU A 176 -13.73 -4.26 9.64
N GLU A 177 -13.11 -3.36 10.40
CA GLU A 177 -13.09 -3.38 11.88
C GLU A 177 -14.52 -3.37 12.43
N ASN A 178 -15.37 -2.46 11.94
CA ASN A 178 -16.79 -2.40 12.33
C ASN A 178 -17.59 -3.65 11.92
N ALA A 179 -17.09 -4.44 10.97
CA ALA A 179 -17.67 -5.71 10.56
C ALA A 179 -17.07 -6.92 11.31
N GLY A 180 -16.23 -6.68 12.32
CA GLY A 180 -15.66 -7.71 13.19
C GLY A 180 -14.34 -8.30 12.71
N ALA A 181 -13.62 -7.68 11.78
CA ALA A 181 -12.27 -8.13 11.42
C ALA A 181 -11.29 -7.85 12.56
N LEU A 182 -10.52 -8.86 12.99
CA LEU A 182 -9.68 -8.78 14.20
C LEU A 182 -8.18 -8.89 13.93
N ASP A 183 -7.77 -9.68 12.94
CA ASP A 183 -6.36 -9.95 12.67
C ASP A 183 -5.86 -9.29 11.38
N ALA A 184 -4.54 -9.08 11.31
CA ALA A 184 -3.87 -8.43 10.18
C ALA A 184 -4.10 -9.17 8.84
N ALA A 185 -4.20 -10.50 8.87
CA ALA A 185 -4.37 -11.30 7.67
C ALA A 185 -5.77 -11.14 7.06
N GLU A 186 -6.78 -10.86 7.87
CA GLU A 186 -8.12 -10.51 7.38
C GLU A 186 -8.10 -9.19 6.60
N PHE A 187 -7.40 -8.17 7.11
CA PHE A 187 -7.29 -6.88 6.41
C PHE A 187 -6.53 -7.00 5.10
N GLU A 188 -5.42 -7.75 5.09
CA GLU A 188 -4.63 -8.01 3.87
C GLU A 188 -5.43 -8.77 2.81
N ARG A 189 -6.27 -9.72 3.23
CA ARG A 189 -7.09 -10.52 2.31
C ARG A 189 -8.32 -9.76 1.81
N ARG A 190 -9.05 -9.08 2.72
CA ARG A 190 -10.37 -8.50 2.40
C ARG A 190 -10.28 -7.06 1.92
N GLY A 191 -9.32 -6.27 2.41
CA GLY A 191 -9.19 -4.85 2.08
C GLY A 191 -9.03 -4.60 0.58
N PRO A 192 -7.99 -5.16 -0.07
CA PRO A 192 -7.79 -5.05 -1.51
C PRO A 192 -8.94 -5.61 -2.32
N LEU A 193 -9.53 -6.73 -1.88
CA LEU A 193 -10.62 -7.39 -2.58
C LEU A 193 -11.88 -6.50 -2.66
N LEU A 194 -12.23 -5.79 -1.59
CA LEU A 194 -13.36 -4.86 -1.59
C LEU A 194 -13.15 -3.73 -2.60
N LEU A 195 -11.95 -3.14 -2.61
CA LEU A 195 -11.62 -2.08 -3.56
C LEU A 195 -11.60 -2.61 -4.99
N ALA A 196 -11.04 -3.79 -5.23
CA ALA A 196 -10.99 -4.42 -6.54
C ALA A 196 -12.38 -4.65 -7.13
N ARG A 197 -13.35 -5.10 -6.31
CA ARG A 197 -14.75 -5.28 -6.70
C ARG A 197 -15.43 -3.96 -7.05
N LEU A 198 -15.30 -2.94 -6.20
CA LEU A 198 -15.86 -1.61 -6.45
C LEU A 198 -15.26 -0.98 -7.73
N LEU A 199 -13.96 -1.15 -7.97
CA LEU A 199 -13.27 -0.67 -9.17
C LEU A 199 -13.71 -1.43 -10.42
N ALA A 200 -13.79 -2.76 -10.35
CA ALA A 200 -14.17 -3.61 -11.49
C ALA A 200 -15.62 -3.37 -11.93
N ARG A 201 -16.53 -3.08 -10.99
CA ARG A 201 -17.91 -2.65 -11.28
C ARG A 201 -18.02 -1.19 -11.71
N GLY A 202 -16.91 -0.44 -11.71
CA GLY A 202 -16.89 0.97 -12.07
C GLY A 202 -17.62 1.88 -11.07
N GLU A 203 -17.78 1.45 -9.81
CA GLU A 203 -18.49 2.21 -8.77
C GLU A 203 -17.60 3.29 -8.14
N ILE A 204 -16.28 3.07 -8.16
CA ILE A 204 -15.28 4.04 -7.71
C ILE A 204 -14.19 4.20 -8.76
N ARG A 205 -13.46 5.32 -8.69
CA ARG A 205 -12.23 5.55 -9.44
C ARG A 205 -11.10 5.94 -8.50
N ALA A 206 -9.89 5.44 -8.77
CA ALA A 206 -8.69 5.76 -7.99
C ALA A 206 -8.03 7.04 -8.49
N GLY A 207 -7.35 7.75 -7.58
CA GLY A 207 -6.70 9.01 -7.89
C GLY A 207 -5.85 9.54 -6.74
N PHE A 208 -5.40 10.78 -6.90
CA PHE A 208 -4.74 11.55 -5.85
C PHE A 208 -5.60 12.75 -5.44
N VAL A 209 -5.41 13.20 -4.20
CA VAL A 209 -6.00 14.44 -3.70
C VAL A 209 -4.88 15.45 -3.48
N THR A 210 -4.91 16.55 -4.25
CA THR A 210 -3.92 17.63 -4.14
C THR A 210 -4.67 18.94 -3.97
N ALA A 211 -4.29 19.74 -2.97
CA ALA A 211 -4.91 21.04 -2.69
C ALA A 211 -6.45 20.99 -2.62
N GLY A 212 -7.00 19.93 -2.00
CA GLY A 212 -8.44 19.75 -1.86
C GLY A 212 -9.17 19.46 -3.17
N ARG A 213 -8.49 18.92 -4.19
CA ARG A 213 -9.09 18.46 -5.45
C ARG A 213 -8.69 17.03 -5.74
N PHE A 214 -9.65 16.22 -6.16
CA PHE A 214 -9.42 14.87 -6.63
C PHE A 214 -9.08 14.88 -8.13
N THR A 215 -8.02 14.16 -8.47
CA THR A 215 -7.63 13.90 -9.86
C THR A 215 -7.53 12.40 -10.04
N ALA A 216 -8.36 11.85 -10.93
CA ALA A 216 -8.34 10.44 -11.26
C ALA A 216 -6.99 10.07 -11.91
N TRP A 217 -6.54 8.85 -11.64
CA TRP A 217 -5.43 8.28 -12.39
C TRP A 217 -5.84 8.02 -13.83
N ASP A 218 -4.92 8.28 -14.75
CA ASP A 218 -5.03 7.88 -16.15
C ASP A 218 -4.40 6.49 -16.32
N LEU A 219 -5.07 5.48 -15.78
CA LEU A 219 -4.64 4.08 -15.81
C LEU A 219 -5.82 3.15 -16.07
N PRO A 220 -5.62 2.05 -16.82
CA PRO A 220 -6.62 1.01 -16.97
C PRO A 220 -7.01 0.40 -15.61
N PRO A 221 -8.29 -0.01 -15.40
CA PRO A 221 -8.73 -0.62 -14.14
C PRO A 221 -7.87 -1.79 -13.67
N ALA A 222 -7.38 -2.63 -14.59
CA ALA A 222 -6.51 -3.76 -14.27
C ALA A 222 -5.21 -3.31 -13.58
N ASP A 223 -4.57 -2.26 -14.10
CA ASP A 223 -3.33 -1.72 -13.53
C ASP A 223 -3.59 -1.05 -12.17
N VAL A 224 -4.74 -0.39 -12.01
CA VAL A 224 -5.16 0.19 -10.73
C VAL A 224 -5.36 -0.90 -9.67
N VAL A 225 -6.06 -1.98 -10.00
CA VAL A 225 -6.32 -3.10 -9.08
C VAL A 225 -5.01 -3.81 -8.71
N GLU A 226 -4.15 -4.08 -9.69
CA GLU A 226 -2.84 -4.71 -9.45
C GLU A 226 -1.97 -3.83 -8.54
N HIS A 227 -1.94 -2.53 -8.80
CA HIS A 227 -1.22 -1.56 -7.97
C HIS A 227 -1.73 -1.56 -6.52
N ILE A 228 -3.05 -1.44 -6.31
CA ILE A 228 -3.64 -1.42 -4.97
C ILE A 228 -3.32 -2.70 -4.20
N GLY A 229 -3.51 -3.87 -4.84
CA GLY A 229 -3.21 -5.15 -4.22
C GLY A 229 -1.73 -5.29 -3.86
N ALA A 230 -0.83 -4.93 -4.77
CA ALA A 230 0.60 -4.98 -4.53
C ALA A 230 1.04 -4.04 -3.39
N THR A 231 0.60 -2.78 -3.42
CA THR A 231 0.97 -1.79 -2.39
C THR A 231 0.35 -2.13 -1.04
N TRP A 232 -0.88 -2.65 -0.98
CA TRP A 232 -1.49 -3.07 0.28
C TRP A 232 -0.73 -4.24 0.91
N ALA A 233 -0.39 -5.28 0.13
CA ALA A 233 0.44 -6.39 0.62
C ALA A 233 1.85 -5.91 1.03
N ALA A 234 2.39 -4.93 0.31
CA ALA A 234 3.66 -4.30 0.62
C ALA A 234 3.63 -3.44 1.88
N ILE A 235 2.49 -2.92 2.31
CA ILE A 235 2.35 -2.20 3.58
C ILE A 235 2.03 -3.20 4.71
N GLY A 236 1.03 -4.04 4.51
CA GLY A 236 0.58 -5.08 5.43
C GLY A 236 -0.42 -4.61 6.49
N GLY A 237 -1.21 -5.56 6.96
CA GLY A 237 -2.18 -5.46 8.04
C GLY A 237 -3.21 -4.34 7.92
N ARG A 238 -3.51 -3.73 9.07
CA ARG A 238 -4.44 -2.60 9.27
C ARG A 238 -3.82 -1.22 9.01
N THR A 239 -2.62 -1.20 8.45
CA THR A 239 -1.73 -0.04 8.46
C THR A 239 -1.97 1.02 7.37
N PRO A 240 -2.60 0.73 6.21
CA PRO A 240 -2.78 1.72 5.15
C PRO A 240 -3.53 2.98 5.62
N GLY A 241 -2.81 4.10 5.70
CA GLY A 241 -3.37 5.41 5.98
C GLY A 241 -3.83 6.15 4.72
N PRO A 242 -4.33 7.39 4.87
CA PRO A 242 -4.46 8.32 3.75
C PRO A 242 -3.14 8.43 2.98
N ASP A 243 -3.21 8.64 1.66
CA ASP A 243 -2.04 8.86 0.77
C ASP A 243 -1.05 7.69 0.60
N MET A 244 -1.24 6.56 1.28
CA MET A 244 -0.30 5.43 1.17
C MET A 244 -0.49 4.57 -0.08
N ILE A 245 -1.70 4.57 -0.65
CA ILE A 245 -2.05 3.75 -1.82
C ILE A 245 -2.75 4.63 -2.88
N ALA A 246 -3.96 5.10 -2.57
CA ALA A 246 -4.76 5.94 -3.44
C ALA A 246 -5.87 6.64 -2.64
N TRP A 247 -6.47 7.67 -3.24
CA TRP A 247 -7.81 8.14 -2.89
C TRP A 247 -8.82 7.58 -3.87
N PHE A 248 -10.09 7.52 -3.45
CA PHE A 248 -11.17 7.06 -4.29
C PHE A 248 -12.35 8.02 -4.28
N GLU A 249 -12.87 8.27 -5.47
CA GLU A 249 -14.10 9.02 -5.66
C GLU A 249 -15.19 8.11 -6.20
N LEU A 250 -16.43 8.32 -5.76
CA LEU A 250 -17.58 7.65 -6.37
C LEU A 250 -17.76 8.11 -7.81
N THR A 251 -18.01 7.15 -8.69
CA THR A 251 -18.48 7.43 -10.05
C THR A 251 -19.98 7.71 -10.04
N GLU A 252 -20.55 7.99 -11.21
CA GLU A 252 -22.02 8.04 -11.35
C GLU A 252 -22.67 6.70 -10.99
N ALA A 253 -22.11 5.57 -11.46
CA ALA A 253 -22.59 4.23 -11.11
C ALA A 253 -22.55 3.98 -9.60
N GLY A 254 -21.46 4.36 -8.93
CA GLY A 254 -21.33 4.24 -7.48
C GLY A 254 -22.32 5.13 -6.73
N ARG A 255 -22.61 6.35 -7.22
CA ARG A 255 -23.64 7.22 -6.63
C ARG A 255 -25.04 6.65 -6.79
N ALA A 256 -25.36 6.11 -7.97
CA ALA A 256 -26.64 5.47 -8.25
C ALA A 256 -26.85 4.22 -7.38
N ALA A 257 -25.79 3.44 -7.13
CA ALA A 257 -25.82 2.22 -6.34
C ALA A 257 -26.28 2.43 -4.88
N VAL A 258 -26.06 3.61 -4.28
CA VAL A 258 -26.51 3.95 -2.92
C VAL A 258 -27.90 4.62 -2.92
N GLY A 259 -28.53 4.75 -4.10
CA GLY A 259 -29.80 5.43 -4.30
C GLY A 259 -29.74 6.95 -4.14
N SER A 260 -30.61 7.67 -4.84
CA SER A 260 -31.08 8.97 -4.35
C SER A 260 -31.72 8.73 -2.99
N ARG A 261 -31.51 9.61 -2.02
CA ARG A 261 -32.21 9.49 -0.74
C ARG A 261 -33.70 9.60 -1.08
N GLY A 262 -34.42 8.49 -1.14
CA GLY A 262 -35.82 8.50 -0.81
C GLY A 262 -35.88 9.18 0.55
N VAL A 263 -36.70 10.23 0.66
CA VAL A 263 -37.15 10.75 1.94
C VAL A 263 -37.28 9.54 2.86
N ARG A 264 -36.53 9.52 3.96
CA ARG A 264 -36.83 8.60 5.06
C ARG A 264 -38.30 8.87 5.32
N ALA A 265 -39.19 8.01 4.83
CA ALA A 265 -40.48 7.85 5.45
C ALA A 265 -40.09 7.60 6.90
N ALA A 266 -40.34 8.59 7.75
CA ALA A 266 -40.39 8.33 9.18
C ALA A 266 -41.23 7.06 9.30
N ALA A 267 -40.70 6.06 10.00
CA ALA A 267 -41.51 4.90 10.34
C ALA A 267 -42.88 5.43 10.81
N PRO A 268 -44.01 4.91 10.32
CA PRO A 268 -45.29 5.28 10.89
C PRO A 268 -45.15 5.05 12.39
N GLY A 269 -45.40 6.10 13.17
CA GLY A 269 -45.24 6.07 14.60
C GLY A 269 -45.90 4.81 15.15
N MET A 270 -45.23 4.11 16.05
CA MET A 270 -45.95 3.28 17.00
C MET A 270 -46.74 4.24 17.89
N SER A 271 -47.90 4.61 17.38
CA SER A 271 -49.09 4.95 18.14
C SER A 271 -49.26 3.90 19.22
N GLY A 272 -49.53 4.38 20.44
CA GLY A 272 -49.65 3.56 21.63
C GLY A 272 -50.60 2.38 21.44
N TYR A 273 -50.20 1.25 22.00
CA TYR A 273 -51.15 0.33 22.58
C TYR A 273 -51.30 0.70 24.05
N ASP A 274 -52.36 1.44 24.33
CA ASP A 274 -53.11 1.31 25.58
C ASP A 274 -53.49 -0.17 25.73
N SER A 275 -53.02 -0.80 26.80
CA SER A 275 -53.63 -2.03 27.30
C SER A 275 -54.68 -1.65 28.35
N PRO A 276 -55.96 -2.01 28.17
CA PRO A 276 -56.96 -1.91 29.22
C PRO A 276 -56.65 -2.93 30.31
N GLY A 277 -56.78 -2.50 31.58
CA GLY A 277 -56.27 -3.21 32.74
C GLY A 277 -56.89 -4.57 33.04
N VAL A 278 -56.21 -5.30 33.92
CA VAL A 278 -56.85 -6.26 34.82
C VAL A 278 -56.41 -5.96 36.25
N VAL A 279 -57.44 -5.91 37.08
CA VAL A 279 -57.54 -5.70 38.51
C VAL A 279 -56.78 -6.77 39.29
N GLY A 280 -56.16 -6.39 40.40
CA GLY A 280 -55.64 -7.32 41.40
C GLY A 280 -55.11 -6.58 42.62
N GLY A 281 -56.01 -6.11 43.48
CA GLY A 281 -55.65 -5.53 44.79
C GLY A 281 -55.35 -6.57 45.87
N SER A 282 -55.07 -6.05 47.06
CA SER A 282 -54.88 -6.69 48.38
C SER A 282 -53.42 -7.11 48.64
N ARG A 283 -52.69 -6.61 49.64
CA ARG A 283 -52.94 -5.77 50.83
C ARG A 283 -51.73 -4.89 51.08
#